data_AF-A0A7W1R1T2-F1
#
_entry.id   AF-A0A7W1R1T2-F1
#
_cell.length_a   1.000
_cell.length_b   1.000
_cell.length_c   1.000
_cell.angle_alpha   90.00
_cell.angle_beta   90.00
_cell.angle_gamma   90.00
#
_symmetry.space_group_name_H-M   'P 1'
#
loop_
_entity.id
_entity.type
_entity.pdbx_description
1 polymer ?
#
loop_
_entity_poly.entity_id
_entity_poly.type
_entity_poly.pdbx_seq_one_letter_code
_entity_poly.pdbx_strand_id
1 'polypeptide(L)'
;MRAWLALLDGAAGELHAPATENDRTQGWLCAWRTDARPHPSALQVDPRLLDEQGQACRISLVLLPENARPIADDPIALEARRAVLRDGRPAAVSMLTADPVHLAGAITVARADRPSELIALRDDPFARLGPTRLLDIGEGLLGRVLSCLGPVVERYAGAPWPFDEW
;
A
#
# COMPACT_ATOMS: atom_id res chain seq x y z
N MET A 1 -11.60 1.40 12.83
CA MET A 1 -10.23 1.67 13.31
C MET A 1 -9.40 2.12 12.13
N ARG A 2 -8.70 3.25 12.23
CA ARG A 2 -7.77 3.70 11.18
C ARG A 2 -6.40 3.06 11.36
N ALA A 3 -5.66 2.98 10.26
CA ALA A 3 -4.27 2.56 10.25
C ALA A 3 -3.43 3.55 9.45
N TRP A 4 -2.18 3.67 9.85
CA TRP A 4 -1.21 4.58 9.26
C TRP A 4 0.07 3.84 8.93
N LEU A 5 0.75 4.25 7.86
CA LEU A 5 2.00 3.67 7.39
C LEU A 5 2.97 4.78 6.98
N ALA A 6 4.26 4.62 7.31
CA ALA A 6 5.32 5.54 6.91
C ALA A 6 6.63 4.78 6.67
N LEU A 7 7.45 5.24 5.74
CA LEU A 7 8.86 4.85 5.64
C LEU A 7 9.71 5.90 6.38
N LEU A 8 10.43 5.48 7.42
CA LEU A 8 11.20 6.36 8.31
C LEU A 8 12.65 5.90 8.43
N ASP A 9 13.54 6.76 8.92
CA ASP A 9 14.95 6.41 9.14
C ASP A 9 15.15 5.44 10.33
N GLY A 10 14.18 5.38 11.25
CA GLY A 10 14.22 4.53 12.45
C GLY A 10 12.90 3.82 12.71
N ALA A 11 12.98 2.71 13.44
CA ALA A 11 11.82 1.95 13.90
C ALA A 11 10.90 2.81 14.78
N ALA A 12 9.61 2.78 14.49
CA ALA A 12 8.59 3.50 15.24
C ALA A 12 7.23 2.80 15.09
N GLY A 13 6.29 3.15 15.97
CA GLY A 13 4.95 2.58 15.94
C GLY A 13 4.84 1.18 16.52
N GLU A 14 3.63 0.66 16.44
CA GLU A 14 3.26 -0.65 16.99
C GLU A 14 3.91 -1.77 16.17
N LEU A 15 3.88 -1.63 14.84
CA LEU A 15 4.48 -2.58 13.91
C LEU A 15 5.55 -1.87 13.10
N HIS A 16 6.68 -2.52 12.94
CA HIS A 16 7.75 -2.01 12.09
C HIS A 16 8.60 -3.16 11.56
N ALA A 17 9.12 -2.98 10.35
CA ALA A 17 10.05 -3.91 9.74
C ALA A 17 11.13 -3.14 8.98
N PRO A 18 12.38 -3.66 8.94
CA PRO A 18 13.41 -3.06 8.13
C PRO A 18 12.99 -3.11 6.65
N ALA A 19 13.21 -2.00 5.95
CA ALA A 19 13.02 -1.89 4.51
C ALA A 19 14.39 -1.87 3.83
N THR A 20 14.63 -2.81 2.93
CA THR A 20 15.92 -2.96 2.25
C THR A 20 15.77 -2.90 0.73
N GLU A 21 16.82 -2.47 0.06
CA GLU A 21 16.92 -2.44 -1.40
C GLU A 21 18.33 -2.88 -1.77
N ASN A 22 18.45 -3.96 -2.55
CA ASN A 22 19.75 -4.56 -2.91
C ASN A 22 20.64 -4.81 -1.67
N ASP A 23 20.06 -5.45 -0.65
CA ASP A 23 20.71 -5.78 0.63
C ASP A 23 21.18 -4.57 1.46
N ARG A 24 20.76 -3.35 1.11
CA ARG A 24 21.04 -2.14 1.88
C ARG A 24 19.79 -1.63 2.56
N THR A 25 19.89 -1.35 3.86
CA THR A 25 18.80 -0.72 4.63
C THR A 25 18.50 0.68 4.10
N GLN A 26 17.24 0.88 3.73
CA GLN A 26 16.68 2.14 3.25
C GLN A 26 15.86 2.87 4.31
N GLY A 27 15.72 2.26 5.50
CA GLY A 27 14.91 2.74 6.61
C GLY A 27 14.06 1.62 7.19
N TRP A 28 12.95 2.02 7.82
CA TRP A 28 11.99 1.17 8.48
C TRP A 28 10.60 1.50 7.95
N LEU A 29 9.88 0.48 7.52
CA LEU A 29 8.46 0.62 7.27
C LEU A 29 7.75 0.48 8.61
N CYS A 30 7.04 1.52 9.02
CA CYS A 30 6.43 1.66 10.33
C CYS A 30 4.93 1.82 10.18
N ALA A 31 4.15 1.22 11.09
CA ALA A 31 2.70 1.29 11.09
C ALA A 31 2.09 1.47 12.49
N TRP A 32 0.91 2.08 12.51
CA TRP A 32 0.15 2.37 13.73
C TRP A 32 -1.33 2.12 13.51
N ARG A 33 -2.01 1.50 14.47
CA ARG A 33 -3.48 1.37 14.50
C ARG A 33 -4.06 2.40 15.46
N THR A 34 -4.26 3.63 14.98
CA THR A 34 -4.76 4.76 15.77
C THR A 34 -5.61 5.70 14.92
N ASP A 35 -6.53 6.43 15.53
CA ASP A 35 -7.45 7.32 14.80
C ASP A 35 -6.81 8.64 14.35
N ALA A 36 -5.81 9.12 15.10
CA ALA A 36 -5.09 10.35 14.81
C ALA A 36 -3.76 10.07 14.08
N ARG A 37 -3.37 10.96 13.17
CA ARG A 37 -2.12 10.84 12.42
C ARG A 37 -0.92 10.85 13.38
N PRO A 38 -0.13 9.76 13.46
CA PRO A 38 0.92 9.63 14.47
C PRO A 38 2.24 10.31 14.09
N HIS A 39 2.47 10.56 12.80
CA HIS A 39 3.70 11.15 12.28
C HIS A 39 3.42 12.01 11.03
N PRO A 40 4.15 13.12 10.79
CA PRO A 40 3.94 13.99 9.62
C PRO A 40 4.12 13.32 8.26
N SER A 41 4.86 12.22 8.19
CA SER A 41 5.04 11.41 6.97
C SER A 41 4.06 10.24 6.88
N ALA A 42 3.25 9.99 7.91
CA ALA A 42 2.36 8.83 7.92
C ALA A 42 1.16 9.05 7.00
N LEU A 43 0.84 8.04 6.21
CA LEU A 43 -0.29 8.01 5.29
C LEU A 43 -1.29 6.97 5.76
N GLN A 44 -2.57 7.25 5.58
CA GLN A 44 -3.62 6.31 5.94
C GLN A 44 -3.58 5.11 4.98
N VAL A 45 -3.74 3.91 5.54
CA VAL A 45 -3.67 2.63 4.83
C VAL A 45 -4.86 1.74 5.25
N ASP A 46 -5.21 0.73 4.46
CA ASP A 46 -6.17 -0.30 4.90
C ASP A 46 -5.63 -1.02 6.14
N PRO A 47 -6.33 -1.00 7.30
CA PRO A 47 -5.87 -1.65 8.52
C PRO A 47 -5.69 -3.17 8.39
N ARG A 48 -6.39 -3.82 7.44
CA ARG A 48 -6.27 -5.27 7.22
C ARG A 48 -4.95 -5.66 6.57
N LEU A 49 -4.23 -4.70 5.96
CA LEU A 49 -2.88 -4.92 5.45
C LEU A 49 -1.89 -5.20 6.58
N LEU A 50 -2.17 -4.73 7.79
CA LEU A 50 -1.25 -4.80 8.92
C LEU A 50 -1.40 -6.12 9.69
N ASP A 51 -0.32 -6.89 9.76
CA ASP A 51 -0.28 -8.22 10.38
C ASP A 51 1.03 -8.42 11.14
N GLU A 52 0.92 -8.62 12.46
CA GLU A 52 2.04 -8.91 13.38
C GLU A 52 2.74 -10.23 13.06
N GLN A 53 2.07 -11.13 12.34
CA GLN A 53 2.60 -12.41 11.89
C GLN A 53 2.92 -12.39 10.39
N GLY A 54 2.87 -11.20 9.76
CA GLY A 54 3.14 -11.01 8.35
C GLY A 54 4.54 -11.49 7.99
N GLN A 55 4.64 -12.44 7.07
CA GLN A 55 5.95 -12.94 6.61
C GLN A 55 6.71 -11.86 5.83
N ALA A 56 8.03 -11.99 5.76
CA ALA A 56 8.86 -11.17 4.89
C ALA A 56 8.32 -11.14 3.46
N CYS A 57 8.39 -9.98 2.82
CA CYS A 57 7.78 -9.75 1.52
C CYS A 57 8.53 -8.70 0.72
N ARG A 58 8.26 -8.65 -0.58
CA ARG A 58 8.69 -7.54 -1.43
C ARG A 58 7.50 -6.64 -1.68
N ILE A 59 7.74 -5.33 -1.75
CA ILE A 59 6.71 -4.34 -2.05
C ILE A 59 7.10 -3.47 -3.23
N SER A 60 6.07 -2.93 -3.89
CA SER A 60 6.14 -1.73 -4.71
C SER A 60 5.49 -0.62 -3.89
N LEU A 61 6.27 0.40 -3.58
CA LEU A 61 5.82 1.57 -2.82
C LEU A 61 5.89 2.79 -3.72
N VAL A 62 4.74 3.35 -4.04
CA VAL A 62 4.59 4.61 -4.78
C VAL A 62 4.19 5.68 -3.80
N LEU A 63 4.95 6.76 -3.71
CA LEU A 63 4.66 7.92 -2.88
C LEU A 63 4.66 9.18 -3.73
N LEU A 64 3.55 9.92 -3.70
CA LEU A 64 3.36 11.14 -4.46
C LEU A 64 3.76 12.36 -3.63
N PRO A 65 4.50 13.32 -4.22
CA PRO A 65 4.81 14.58 -3.55
C PRO A 65 3.51 15.38 -3.34
N GLU A 66 3.48 16.23 -2.30
CA GLU A 66 2.23 16.87 -1.85
C GLU A 66 1.51 17.67 -2.94
N ASN A 67 2.29 18.32 -3.82
CA ASN A 67 1.79 19.13 -4.92
C ASN A 67 1.33 18.33 -6.16
N ALA A 68 1.46 16.99 -6.14
CA ALA A 68 1.06 16.11 -7.24
C ALA A 68 0.07 15.03 -6.81
N ARG A 69 -0.55 15.18 -5.63
CA ARG A 69 -1.56 14.24 -5.11
C ARG A 69 -2.89 14.44 -5.84
N PRO A 70 -3.38 13.45 -6.62
CA PRO A 70 -4.70 13.56 -7.20
C PRO A 70 -5.78 13.37 -6.12
N ILE A 71 -7.01 13.72 -6.46
CA ILE A 71 -8.16 13.30 -5.66
C ILE A 71 -8.27 11.77 -5.71
N ALA A 72 -8.79 11.16 -4.65
CA ALA A 72 -8.84 9.71 -4.48
C ALA A 72 -9.65 9.03 -5.60
N ASP A 73 -10.71 9.68 -6.07
CA ASP A 73 -11.57 9.21 -7.15
C ASP A 73 -11.08 9.65 -8.55
N ASP A 74 -9.84 10.12 -8.66
CA ASP A 74 -9.26 10.48 -9.96
C ASP A 74 -9.23 9.24 -10.87
N PRO A 75 -9.70 9.36 -12.13
CA PRO A 75 -9.78 8.23 -13.04
C PRO A 75 -8.47 7.44 -13.18
N ILE A 76 -7.30 8.10 -13.14
CA ILE A 76 -6.01 7.42 -13.27
C ILE A 76 -5.72 6.55 -12.04
N ALA A 77 -6.07 7.02 -10.83
CA ALA A 77 -5.95 6.24 -9.60
C ALA A 77 -6.88 5.02 -9.62
N LEU A 78 -8.14 5.23 -10.03
CA LEU A 78 -9.12 4.15 -10.10
C LEU A 78 -8.75 3.11 -11.18
N GLU A 79 -8.24 3.55 -12.33
CA GLU A 79 -7.75 2.66 -13.39
C GLU A 79 -6.56 1.81 -12.95
N ALA A 80 -5.58 2.40 -12.26
CA ALA A 80 -4.44 1.66 -11.72
C ALA A 80 -4.90 0.60 -10.71
N ARG A 81 -5.79 0.99 -9.78
CA ARG A 81 -6.38 0.06 -8.82
C ARG A 81 -7.12 -1.09 -9.52
N ARG A 82 -8.00 -0.78 -10.47
CA ARG A 82 -8.76 -1.79 -11.21
C ARG A 82 -7.87 -2.74 -11.99
N ALA A 83 -6.75 -2.26 -12.52
CA ALA A 83 -5.78 -3.10 -13.19
C ALA A 83 -5.13 -4.10 -12.21
N VAL A 84 -4.74 -3.67 -11.01
CA VAL A 84 -4.20 -4.56 -9.97
C VAL A 84 -5.23 -5.61 -9.54
N LEU A 85 -6.46 -5.17 -9.24
CA LEU A 85 -7.52 -6.07 -8.81
C LEU A 85 -7.92 -7.09 -9.89
N ARG A 86 -7.92 -6.67 -11.17
CA ARG A 86 -8.17 -7.58 -12.30
C ARG A 86 -7.05 -8.60 -12.48
N ASP A 87 -5.81 -8.22 -12.19
CA ASP A 87 -4.66 -9.11 -12.28
C ASP A 87 -4.72 -10.21 -11.20
N GLY A 88 -5.07 -9.83 -9.96
CA GLY A 88 -5.32 -10.78 -8.86
C GLY A 88 -4.08 -11.55 -8.37
N ARG A 89 -2.91 -11.33 -8.97
CA ARG A 89 -1.64 -11.97 -8.59
C ARG A 89 -1.06 -11.44 -7.29
N PRO A 90 -0.96 -10.13 -7.01
CA PRO A 90 -0.31 -9.63 -5.80
C PRO A 90 -0.90 -10.20 -4.51
N ALA A 91 -0.09 -10.40 -3.47
CA ALA A 91 -0.59 -10.86 -2.17
C ALA A 91 -1.46 -9.81 -1.46
N ALA A 92 -1.15 -8.54 -1.67
CA ALA A 92 -1.95 -7.44 -1.16
C ALA A 92 -1.74 -6.15 -1.96
N VAL A 93 -2.68 -5.23 -1.84
CA VAL A 93 -2.54 -3.84 -2.33
C VAL A 93 -3.26 -2.90 -1.36
N SER A 94 -2.84 -1.64 -1.25
CA SER A 94 -3.62 -0.59 -0.60
C SER A 94 -3.27 0.74 -1.23
N MET A 95 -4.29 1.55 -1.51
CA MET A 95 -4.09 2.98 -1.73
C MET A 95 -3.68 3.63 -0.41
N LEU A 96 -2.81 4.63 -0.49
CA LEU A 96 -2.34 5.43 0.64
C LEU A 96 -2.94 6.82 0.51
N THR A 97 -3.59 7.34 1.55
CA THR A 97 -4.20 8.67 1.51
C THR A 97 -3.57 9.61 2.54
N ALA A 98 -3.41 10.89 2.16
CA ALA A 98 -2.93 11.91 3.10
C ALA A 98 -4.07 12.42 4.00
N ASP A 99 -5.28 12.45 3.45
CA ASP A 99 -6.53 12.84 4.08
C ASP A 99 -7.70 12.09 3.38
N PRO A 100 -8.97 12.33 3.74
CA PRO A 100 -10.10 11.62 3.12
C PRO A 100 -10.28 11.85 1.61
N VAL A 101 -9.61 12.84 1.02
CA VAL A 101 -9.82 13.28 -0.36
C VAL A 101 -8.59 13.02 -1.23
N HIS A 102 -7.38 13.12 -0.71
CA HIS A 102 -6.17 13.09 -1.52
C HIS A 102 -5.44 11.73 -1.47
N LEU A 103 -5.23 11.15 -2.63
CA LEU A 103 -4.33 10.00 -2.80
C LEU A 103 -2.89 10.47 -2.66
N ALA A 104 -2.16 9.82 -1.76
CA ALA A 104 -0.75 10.07 -1.51
C ALA A 104 0.17 8.99 -2.07
N GLY A 105 -0.39 7.89 -2.58
CA GLY A 105 0.40 6.79 -3.14
C GLY A 105 -0.32 5.46 -3.10
N ALA A 106 0.46 4.39 -3.25
CA ALA A 106 -0.02 3.03 -3.10
C ALA A 106 1.11 2.11 -2.61
N ILE A 107 0.71 1.02 -1.98
CA ILE A 107 1.58 -0.10 -1.63
C ILE A 107 1.01 -1.38 -2.23
N THR A 108 1.81 -2.07 -3.03
CA THR A 108 1.50 -3.41 -3.57
C THR A 108 2.48 -4.40 -2.96
N VAL A 109 2.02 -5.58 -2.54
CA VAL A 109 2.80 -6.59 -1.81
C VAL A 109 2.87 -7.87 -2.61
N ALA A 110 4.06 -8.47 -2.68
CA ALA A 110 4.30 -9.81 -3.18
C ALA A 110 5.10 -10.64 -2.17
N ARG A 111 4.82 -11.93 -2.11
CA ARG A 111 5.59 -12.88 -1.31
C ARG A 111 6.84 -13.31 -2.04
N ALA A 112 7.95 -13.34 -1.32
CA ALA A 112 9.26 -13.66 -1.87
C ALA A 112 9.33 -15.08 -2.45
N ASP A 113 8.52 -16.01 -1.92
CA ASP A 113 8.41 -17.40 -2.35
C ASP A 113 7.46 -17.61 -3.54
N ARG A 114 6.84 -16.54 -4.08
CA ARG A 114 5.84 -16.63 -5.16
C ARG A 114 6.25 -15.84 -6.40
N PRO A 115 6.84 -16.52 -7.41
CA PRO A 115 7.33 -15.86 -8.62
C PRO A 115 6.29 -15.03 -9.38
N SER A 116 5.03 -15.48 -9.45
CA SER A 116 3.96 -14.77 -10.15
C SER A 116 3.64 -13.40 -9.51
N GLU A 117 3.74 -13.30 -8.19
CA GLU A 117 3.51 -12.05 -7.46
C GLU A 117 4.68 -11.07 -7.65
N LEU A 118 5.91 -11.58 -7.65
CA LEU A 118 7.11 -10.77 -7.92
C LEU A 118 7.13 -10.18 -9.33
N ILE A 119 6.62 -10.92 -10.32
CA ILE A 119 6.43 -10.40 -11.68
C ILE A 119 5.41 -9.26 -11.66
N ALA A 120 4.27 -9.43 -10.99
CA ALA A 120 3.23 -8.42 -10.91
C ALA A 120 3.72 -7.10 -10.27
N LEU A 121 4.67 -7.15 -9.33
CA LEU A 121 5.29 -5.95 -8.76
C LEU A 121 6.12 -5.13 -9.76
N ARG A 122 6.76 -5.77 -10.75
CA ARG A 122 7.56 -5.05 -11.75
C ARG A 122 6.69 -4.24 -12.69
N ASP A 123 5.48 -4.75 -12.96
CA ASP A 123 4.50 -4.16 -13.85
C ASP A 123 3.38 -3.46 -13.06
N ASP A 124 3.66 -3.01 -11.83
CA ASP A 124 2.66 -2.40 -10.95
C ASP A 124 1.98 -1.20 -11.65
N PRO A 125 0.66 -1.25 -11.92
CA PRO A 125 -0.08 -0.16 -12.52
C PRO A 125 0.06 1.18 -11.80
N PHE A 126 0.26 1.19 -10.48
CA PHE A 126 0.46 2.41 -9.70
C PHE A 126 1.78 3.11 -10.01
N ALA A 127 2.77 2.42 -10.60
CA ALA A 127 4.05 3.00 -11.01
C ALA A 127 3.90 4.13 -12.06
N ARG A 128 2.74 4.23 -12.71
CA ARG A 128 2.41 5.31 -13.65
C ARG A 128 2.12 6.64 -12.96
N LEU A 129 1.75 6.62 -11.68
CA LEU A 129 1.42 7.83 -10.92
C LEU A 129 2.65 8.57 -10.43
N GLY A 130 3.77 7.87 -10.21
CA GLY A 130 4.98 8.48 -9.69
C GLY A 130 6.12 7.49 -9.45
N PRO A 131 7.24 7.97 -8.88
CA PRO A 131 8.40 7.14 -8.60
C PRO A 131 8.03 5.93 -7.74
N THR A 132 8.49 4.76 -8.17
CA THR A 132 8.25 3.49 -7.47
C THR A 132 9.52 3.04 -6.78
N ARG A 133 9.40 2.65 -5.51
CA ARG A 133 10.45 1.98 -4.75
C ARG A 133 10.13 0.50 -4.60
N LEU A 134 11.01 -0.37 -5.09
CA LEU A 134 10.91 -1.80 -4.83
C LEU A 134 11.74 -2.14 -3.60
N LEU A 135 11.07 -2.52 -2.52
CA LEU A 135 11.71 -2.74 -1.22
C LEU A 135 11.42 -4.16 -0.72
N ASP A 136 12.43 -4.80 -0.16
CA ASP A 136 12.28 -6.04 0.59
C ASP A 136 12.04 -5.67 2.07
N ILE A 137 10.90 -6.09 2.60
CA ILE A 137 10.39 -5.77 3.93
C ILE A 137 10.52 -7.01 4.82
N GLY A 138 11.07 -6.81 6.01
CA GLY A 138 11.14 -7.85 7.04
C GLY A 138 9.78 -8.39 7.49
N GLU A 139 9.80 -9.41 8.33
CA GLU A 139 8.59 -9.98 8.93
C GLU A 139 7.95 -9.06 9.98
N GLY A 140 6.72 -9.38 10.38
CA GLY A 140 6.00 -8.75 11.49
C GLY A 140 5.17 -7.52 11.13
N LEU A 141 4.94 -7.24 9.84
CA LEU A 141 4.28 -6.01 9.40
C LEU A 141 3.14 -6.20 8.39
N LEU A 142 3.39 -6.92 7.28
CA LEU A 142 2.47 -6.93 6.13
C LEU A 142 1.80 -8.29 5.93
N GLY A 143 0.47 -8.30 6.04
CA GLY A 143 -0.41 -9.45 5.89
C GLY A 143 -0.84 -9.72 4.44
N ARG A 144 -1.67 -10.75 4.27
CA ARG A 144 -2.24 -11.12 2.96
C ARG A 144 -3.68 -10.64 2.89
N VAL A 145 -3.95 -9.68 2.02
CA VAL A 145 -5.30 -9.20 1.73
C VAL A 145 -5.24 -8.59 0.34
N LEU A 146 -5.94 -9.14 -0.65
CA LEU A 146 -6.02 -8.58 -2.02
C LEU A 146 -6.63 -7.15 -2.09
N SER A 147 -6.83 -6.52 -0.94
CA SER A 147 -7.72 -5.41 -0.60
C SER A 147 -9.18 -5.64 -0.97
N CYS A 148 -10.03 -5.29 -0.01
CA CYS A 148 -11.28 -4.63 -0.32
C CYS A 148 -11.04 -3.12 -0.12
N LEU A 149 -11.82 -2.25 -0.76
CA LEU A 149 -12.03 -0.82 -0.42
C LEU A 149 -10.91 -0.10 0.37
N GLY A 150 -10.13 0.77 -0.30
CA GLY A 150 -9.45 1.86 0.41
C GLY A 150 -10.42 2.70 1.26
N PRO A 151 -9.97 3.70 2.04
CA PRO A 151 -10.85 4.48 2.91
C PRO A 151 -11.98 5.21 2.17
N VAL A 152 -11.89 5.32 0.84
CA VAL A 152 -12.94 5.76 -0.07
C VAL A 152 -13.52 4.54 -0.80
N VAL A 153 -14.81 4.31 -0.63
CA VAL A 153 -15.55 3.24 -1.32
C VAL A 153 -15.93 3.71 -2.71
N GLU A 154 -15.31 3.14 -3.74
CA GLU A 154 -15.72 3.35 -5.12
C GLU A 154 -17.12 2.78 -5.34
N ARG A 155 -17.98 3.56 -6.00
CA ARG A 155 -19.31 3.12 -6.43
C ARG A 155 -19.37 3.09 -7.95
N TYR A 156 -19.77 1.96 -8.51
CA TYR A 156 -20.12 1.81 -9.91
C TYR A 156 -21.64 1.85 -10.08
N ALA A 157 -22.13 2.91 -10.73
CA ALA A 157 -23.57 3.11 -10.92
C ALA A 157 -24.40 2.95 -9.62
N GLY A 158 -23.84 3.37 -8.47
CA GLY A 158 -24.46 3.26 -7.16
C GLY A 158 -24.26 1.93 -6.42
N ALA A 159 -23.68 0.91 -7.07
CA ALA A 159 -23.32 -0.39 -6.49
C ALA A 159 -21.80 -0.50 -6.22
N PRO A 160 -21.35 -1.41 -5.34
CA PRO A 160 -19.93 -1.76 -5.24
C PRO A 160 -19.36 -2.27 -6.57
N TRP A 161 -18.05 -2.18 -6.78
CA TRP A 161 -17.43 -2.69 -8.00
C TRP A 161 -17.48 -4.24 -8.00
N PRO A 162 -17.65 -4.92 -9.17
CA PRO A 162 -17.91 -6.37 -9.22
C PRO A 162 -16.83 -7.28 -8.63
N PHE A 163 -15.63 -6.75 -8.43
CA PHE A 163 -14.48 -7.48 -7.86
C PHE A 163 -14.17 -7.06 -6.41
N ASP A 164 -15.04 -6.25 -5.80
CA ASP A 164 -14.99 -5.99 -4.36
C ASP A 164 -15.65 -7.20 -3.66
N GLU A 165 -14.86 -8.14 -3.15
CA GLU A 165 -15.35 -9.23 -2.30
C GLU A 165 -15.44 -8.76 -0.84
N TRP A 166 -16.67 -8.68 -0.30
CA TRP A 166 -16.96 -8.24 1.07
C TRP A 166 -16.93 -9.40 2.07
#